data_AF-A0A953UUX8-F1
#
_entry.id   AF-A0A953UUX8-F1
#
_cell.length_a   1.000
_cell.length_b   1.000
_cell.length_c   1.000
_cell.angle_alpha   90.00
_cell.angle_beta   90.00
_cell.angle_gamma   90.00
#
_symmetry.space_group_name_H-M   'P 1'
#
loop_
_entity.id
_entity.type
_entity.pdbx_description
1 polymer ?
#
loop_
_entity_poly.entity_id
_entity_poly.type
_entity_poly.pdbx_seq_one_letter_code
_entity_poly.pdbx_strand_id
1 'polypeptide(L)' 'MKVLLVSANTERMNILPLPLGLACVGAACRRVGHEVMMLNLMFEEDTKSASPLHN' A
#
# COMPACT_ATOMS: atom_id res chain seq x y z
N MET A 1 -6.54 -13.38 7.44
CA MET A 1 -6.75 -13.31 5.97
C MET A 1 -5.57 -12.56 5.35
N LYS A 2 -5.37 -12.68 4.03
CA LYS A 2 -4.40 -11.87 3.29
C LYS A 2 -5.08 -10.56 2.86
N VAL A 3 -4.45 -9.43 3.16
CA VAL A 3 -4.96 -8.09 2.88
C VAL A 3 -3.92 -7.32 2.08
N LEU A 4 -4.32 -6.84 0.90
CA LEU A 4 -3.54 -5.90 0.10
C LEU A 4 -4.14 -4.50 0.27
N LEU A 5 -3.33 -3.58 0.80
CA LEU A 5 -3.68 -2.17 0.90
C LEU A 5 -2.95 -1.38 -0.19
N VAL A 6 -3.68 -0.66 -1.02
CA VAL A 6 -3.10 0.11 -2.13
C VAL A 6 -3.27 1.59 -1.83
N SER A 7 -2.16 2.31 -1.67
CA SER A 7 -2.17 3.76 -1.80
C SER A 7 -2.15 4.09 -3.27
N ALA A 8 -3.31 4.50 -3.78
CA ALA A 8 -3.49 4.84 -5.19
C ALA A 8 -3.05 6.28 -5.53
N ASN A 9 -2.51 7.02 -4.56
CA ASN A 9 -2.03 8.37 -4.81
C ASN A 9 -0.79 8.31 -5.70
N THR A 10 -0.88 8.90 -6.89
CA THR A 10 0.25 9.05 -7.82
C THR A 10 0.75 10.49 -7.91
N GLU A 11 0.07 11.42 -7.23
CA GLU A 11 0.42 12.84 -7.28
C GLU A 11 1.79 13.11 -6.64
N ARG A 12 2.58 13.92 -7.34
CA ARG A 12 3.89 14.42 -6.90
C ARG A 12 3.76 15.91 -6.62
N MET A 13 3.41 16.24 -5.38
CA MET A 13 3.42 17.61 -4.87
C MET A 13 4.79 17.98 -4.30
N ASN A 14 4.99 19.27 -3.98
CA ASN A 14 6.20 19.77 -3.32
C ASN A 14 6.43 19.23 -1.89
N ILE A 15 5.52 18.39 -1.40
CA ILE A 15 5.60 17.66 -0.13
C ILE A 15 5.30 16.20 -0.44
N LEU A 16 6.05 15.28 0.16
CA LEU A 16 5.87 13.84 0.01
C LEU A 16 4.58 13.39 0.75
N PRO A 17 3.51 13.00 0.05
CA PRO A 17 2.28 12.53 0.68
C PRO A 17 2.46 11.09 1.15
N LEU A 18 2.60 10.90 2.47
CA LEU A 18 2.63 9.57 3.09
C LEU A 18 1.20 9.05 3.32
N PRO A 19 0.91 7.76 3.02
CA PRO A 19 -0.44 7.20 3.20
C PRO A 19 -0.72 6.80 4.66
N LEU A 20 -0.65 7.77 5.58
CA LEU A 20 -0.75 7.52 7.03
C LEU A 20 -2.08 6.88 7.44
N GLY A 21 -3.20 7.34 6.86
CA GLY A 21 -4.51 6.73 7.10
C GLY A 21 -4.56 5.26 6.71
N LEU A 22 -3.96 4.90 5.57
CA LEU A 22 -3.87 3.52 5.10
C LEU A 22 -2.95 2.68 5.99
N ALA A 23 -1.84 3.27 6.48
CA ALA A 23 -0.95 2.62 7.44
C ALA A 23 -1.68 2.29 8.76
N CYS A 24 -2.56 3.17 9.26
CA CYS A 24 -3.39 2.90 10.43
C CYS A 24 -4.33 1.71 10.21
N VAL A 25 -4.96 1.61 9.03
CA VAL A 25 -5.78 0.45 8.65
C VAL A 25 -4.94 -0.82 8.64
N GLY A 26 -3.76 -0.79 8.03
CA GLY A 26 -2.83 -1.92 8.00
C GLY A 26 -2.41 -2.39 9.39
N ALA A 27 -2.13 -1.45 10.30
CA ALA A 27 -1.82 -1.76 11.69
C ALA A 27 -3.02 -2.42 12.42
N ALA A 28 -4.24 -1.93 12.19
CA ALA A 28 -5.44 -2.53 12.75
C ALA A 28 -5.67 -3.96 12.24
N CYS A 29 -5.47 -4.22 10.94
CA CYS A 29 -5.56 -5.55 10.35
C CYS A 29 -4.48 -6.50 10.92
N ARG A 30 -3.24 -6.04 11.06
CA ARG A 30 -2.15 -6.84 11.68
C ARG A 30 -2.48 -7.22 13.13
N ARG A 31 -3.08 -6.30 13.90
CA ARG A 31 -3.48 -6.54 15.30
C ARG A 31 -4.48 -7.69 15.47
N VAL A 32 -5.30 -7.98 14.46
CA VAL A 32 -6.26 -9.09 14.47
C VAL A 32 -5.73 -10.33 13.73
N GLY A 33 -4.42 -10.40 13.49
CA GLY A 33 -3.75 -11.57 12.91
C GLY A 33 -3.91 -11.70 11.39
N HIS A 34 -4.16 -10.61 10.67
CA HIS A 34 -4.13 -10.63 9.20
C HIS A 34 -2.70 -10.43 8.66
N GLU A 35 -2.40 -11.10 7.56
CA GLU A 35 -1.19 -10.88 6.77
C GLU A 35 -1.44 -9.66 5.88
N VAL A 36 -0.67 -8.59 6.07
CA VAL A 36 -0.93 -7.29 5.43
C VAL A 36 0.29 -6.83 4.63
N MET A 37 0.07 -6.61 3.34
CA MET A 37 1.00 -5.96 2.43
C MET A 37 0.46 -4.59 2.01
N MET A 38 1.36 -3.61 1.90
CA MET A 38 1.02 -2.26 1.45
C MET A 38 1.78 -1.95 0.16
N LEU A 39 1.04 -1.54 -0.86
CA LEU A 39 1.54 -1.10 -2.16
C LEU A 39 1.34 0.41 -2.27
N ASN A 40 2.39 1.17 -2.57
CA ASN A 40 2.29 2.62 -2.73
C ASN A 40 2.60 3.04 -4.17
N LEU A 41 1.56 3.34 -4.94
CA LEU A 41 1.67 3.65 -6.37
C LEU A 41 2.42 4.95 -6.67
N MET A 42 2.70 5.78 -5.66
CA MET A 42 3.55 6.94 -5.83
C MET A 42 5.00 6.56 -6.22
N PHE A 43 5.49 5.42 -5.73
CA PHE A 43 6.88 4.97 -5.89
C PHE A 43 7.04 3.80 -6.86
N GLU A 44 5.94 3.20 -7.32
CA GLU A 44 5.98 2.10 -8.27
C GLU A 44 6.09 2.65 -9.70
N GLU A 45 7.14 2.24 -10.42
CA GLU A 45 7.34 2.61 -11.83
C GLU A 45 6.41 1.82 -12.77
N ASP A 46 6.01 0.60 -12.38
CA ASP A 46 5.08 -0.25 -13.12
C ASP A 46 4.11 -0.97 -12.17
N THR A 47 2.85 -0.59 -12.25
CA THR A 47 1.73 -1.15 -11.46
C THR A 47 1.48 -2.63 -11.72
N LYS A 48 1.90 -3.16 -12.88
CA LYS A 48 1.70 -4.57 -13.24
C LYS A 48 2.72 -5.52 -12.60
N SER A 49 3.94 -5.05 -12.39
CA SER A 49 5.03 -5.81 -11.76
C SER A 49 4.99 -5.75 -10.23
N ALA A 50 4.32 -4.74 -9.66
CA ALA A 50 4.12 -4.64 -8.21
C ALA A 50 2.98 -5.53 -7.66
N SER A 51 2.27 -6.26 -8.53
CA SER A 51 1.25 -7.23 -8.13
C SER A 51 1.89 -8.52 -7.61
N PRO A 52 1.56 -8.98 -6.38
CA PRO A 52 2.05 -10.26 -5.86
C PRO A 52 1.54 -11.49 -6.63
N LEU A 53 0.68 -11.30 -7.64
CA LEU A 53 0.10 -12.36 -8.47
C LEU A 53 0.93 -12.68 -9.73
N HIS A 54 2.09 -12.03 -9.93
CA HIS A 54 2.91 -12.17 -11.13
C HIS A 54 4.24 -12.94 -10.95
N ASN A 55 4.45 -13.60 -9.81
CA ASN A 55 5.57 -14.54 -9.59
C ASN A 55 5.06 -15.96 -9.32
#